data_AF-A0A3R6A2T5-F1
#
_entry.id   AF-A0A3R6A2T5-F1
#
_cell.length_a   1.000
_cell.length_b   1.000
_cell.length_c   1.000
_cell.angle_alpha   90.00
_cell.angle_beta   90.00
_cell.angle_gamma   90.00
#
_symmetry.space_group_name_H-M   'P 1'
#
loop_
_entity.id
_entity.type
_entity.pdbx_description
1 polymer ?
#
loop_
_entity_poly.entity_id
_entity_poly.type
_entity_poly.pdbx_seq_one_letter_code
_entity_poly.pdbx_strand_id
1 'polypeptide(L)'
;MESQISCIKMMKRDARTRGWVPLLTAVLLMIALPVSILLQTENKIQWAADVLPQFTETDMAIWFRELVGAGNGMTGTVTVFCALVIGMTGFSYLHSVEKTDFYYALPVKRSRFMTVRYISGALMFIIPYIVNYGLVVLVGVRHKIRIAKAGLWYGRTMLVTILFFLLFYTLTVLAMFLTGKLLAGAVLAVGFFSYGMLVSFVIQQLCIKYFATFLPLEGIGAILSPVKLICWKGKWQAVKTYLMLPGI
;
A
#
# COMPACT_ATOMS: atom_id res chain seq x y z
N MET A 1 41.83 11.72 9.85
CA MET A 1 41.25 12.28 8.61
C MET A 1 40.68 11.12 7.83
N GLU A 2 39.37 10.86 7.94
CA GLU A 2 38.75 9.63 7.43
C GLU A 2 37.45 9.97 6.70
N SER A 3 37.21 9.32 5.55
CA SER A 3 35.99 9.33 4.72
C SER A 3 35.90 10.32 3.55
N GLN A 4 36.73 10.13 2.50
CA GLN A 4 36.40 10.57 1.13
C GLN A 4 35.97 9.44 0.19
N ILE A 5 35.67 8.26 0.72
CA ILE A 5 34.78 7.32 0.02
C ILE A 5 33.35 7.82 0.29
N SER A 6 32.92 8.81 -0.49
CA SER A 6 31.61 9.46 -0.39
C SER A 6 30.48 8.42 -0.50
N CYS A 7 29.46 8.51 0.38
CA CYS A 7 28.27 7.65 0.35
C CYS A 7 27.65 7.56 -1.06
N ILE A 8 27.71 8.65 -1.82
CA ILE A 8 27.22 8.72 -3.21
C ILE A 8 27.96 7.74 -4.12
N LYS A 9 29.28 7.60 -3.96
CA LYS A 9 30.08 6.61 -4.72
C LYS A 9 29.66 5.18 -4.37
N MET A 10 29.33 4.92 -3.11
CA MET A 10 28.85 3.60 -2.65
C MET A 10 27.44 3.31 -3.17
N MET A 11 26.52 4.28 -3.12
CA MET A 11 25.16 4.16 -3.69
C MET A 11 25.21 3.95 -5.20
N LYS A 12 26.06 4.70 -5.92
CA LYS A 12 26.25 4.53 -7.36
C LYS A 12 26.78 3.14 -7.71
N ARG A 13 27.70 2.61 -6.90
CA ARG A 13 28.22 1.24 -7.07
C ARG A 13 27.14 0.20 -6.86
N ASP A 14 26.31 0.35 -5.84
CA ASP A 14 25.18 -0.54 -5.56
C ASP A 14 24.09 -0.46 -6.65
N ALA A 15 23.78 0.74 -7.14
CA ALA A 15 22.89 0.95 -8.28
C ALA A 15 23.40 0.30 -9.56
N ARG A 16 24.73 0.32 -9.81
CA ARG A 16 25.33 -0.31 -10.98
C ARG A 16 25.31 -1.83 -10.90
N THR A 17 25.58 -2.42 -9.73
CA THR A 17 25.56 -3.88 -9.56
C THR A 17 24.14 -4.44 -9.57
N ARG A 18 23.15 -3.63 -9.19
CA ARG A 18 21.73 -3.99 -9.15
C ARG A 18 20.90 -3.24 -10.17
N GLY A 19 21.51 -2.80 -11.28
CA GLY A 19 20.85 -1.95 -12.28
C GLY A 19 19.60 -2.58 -12.92
N TRP A 20 19.47 -3.90 -12.86
CA TRP A 20 18.28 -4.63 -13.30
C TRP A 20 17.05 -4.37 -12.40
N VAL A 21 17.24 -4.10 -11.11
CA VAL A 21 16.14 -3.86 -10.14
C VAL A 21 15.34 -2.59 -10.47
N PRO A 22 15.95 -1.40 -10.60
CA PRO A 22 15.21 -0.19 -10.95
C PRO A 22 14.56 -0.31 -12.33
N LEU A 23 15.20 -1.01 -13.28
CA LEU A 23 14.64 -1.23 -14.61
C LEU A 23 13.39 -2.12 -14.57
N LEU A 24 13.44 -3.24 -13.85
CA LEU A 24 12.28 -4.10 -13.64
C LEU A 24 11.16 -3.36 -12.91
N THR A 25 11.48 -2.58 -11.88
CA THR A 25 10.48 -1.79 -11.17
C THR A 25 9.86 -0.70 -12.05
N ALA A 26 10.64 -0.08 -12.94
CA ALA A 26 10.13 0.90 -13.89
C ALA A 26 9.12 0.28 -14.86
N VAL A 27 9.41 -0.91 -15.39
CA VAL A 27 8.51 -1.63 -16.29
C VAL A 27 7.23 -2.04 -15.58
N LEU A 28 7.33 -2.64 -14.38
CA LEU A 28 6.14 -3.04 -13.61
C LEU A 28 5.26 -1.84 -13.27
N LEU A 29 5.86 -0.72 -12.85
CA LEU A 29 5.13 0.52 -12.56
C LEU A 29 4.54 1.14 -13.82
N MET A 30 5.21 1.06 -14.96
CA MET A 30 4.69 1.56 -16.24
C MET A 30 3.41 0.82 -16.65
N ILE A 31 3.38 -0.49 -16.48
CA ILE A 31 2.17 -1.29 -16.74
C ILE A 31 1.08 -0.95 -15.72
N ALA A 32 1.43 -0.92 -14.44
CA ALA A 32 0.49 -0.75 -13.34
C ALA A 32 -0.13 0.66 -13.26
N LEU A 33 0.61 1.71 -13.64
CA LEU A 33 0.18 3.11 -13.54
C LEU A 33 -0.25 3.68 -14.89
N PRO A 34 0.64 4.20 -15.77
CA PRO A 34 0.19 4.94 -16.95
C PRO A 34 -0.57 4.06 -17.94
N VAL A 35 -0.17 2.82 -18.18
CA VAL A 35 -0.85 1.94 -19.15
C VAL A 35 -2.25 1.55 -18.66
N SER A 36 -2.38 1.07 -17.42
CA SER A 36 -3.68 0.68 -16.88
C SER A 36 -4.64 1.87 -16.77
N ILE A 37 -4.14 3.06 -16.42
CA ILE A 37 -4.95 4.27 -16.28
C ILE A 37 -5.40 4.77 -17.64
N LEU A 38 -4.52 4.76 -18.64
CA LEU A 38 -4.87 5.16 -20.01
C LEU A 38 -5.97 4.27 -20.59
N LEU A 39 -5.82 2.95 -20.51
CA LEU A 39 -6.80 1.99 -21.03
C LEU A 39 -8.17 2.15 -20.34
N GLN A 40 -8.17 2.29 -19.01
CA GLN A 40 -9.43 2.46 -18.28
C GLN A 40 -10.08 3.82 -18.58
N THR A 41 -9.28 4.87 -18.77
CA THR A 41 -9.79 6.21 -19.14
C THR A 41 -10.43 6.19 -20.52
N GLU A 42 -9.78 5.58 -21.51
CA GLU A 42 -10.32 5.46 -22.87
C GLU A 42 -11.63 4.64 -22.88
N ASN A 43 -11.65 3.48 -22.21
CA ASN A 43 -12.86 2.67 -22.07
C ASN A 43 -14.01 3.43 -21.40
N LYS A 44 -13.72 4.26 -20.39
CA LYS A 44 -14.76 5.07 -19.72
C LYS A 44 -15.26 6.22 -20.57
N ILE A 45 -14.40 6.87 -21.35
CA ILE A 45 -14.82 7.95 -22.26
C ILE A 45 -15.73 7.37 -23.35
N GLN A 46 -15.40 6.22 -23.91
CA GLN A 46 -16.26 5.53 -24.89
C GLN A 46 -17.61 5.16 -24.27
N TRP A 47 -17.60 4.54 -23.09
CA TRP A 47 -18.84 4.21 -22.37
C TRP A 47 -19.70 5.44 -22.06
N ALA A 48 -19.08 6.57 -21.69
CA ALA A 48 -19.80 7.82 -21.44
C ALA A 48 -20.44 8.39 -22.71
N ALA A 49 -19.78 8.26 -23.86
CA ALA A 49 -20.32 8.67 -25.15
C ALA A 49 -21.55 7.84 -25.56
N ASP A 50 -21.56 6.53 -25.25
CA ASP A 50 -22.63 5.61 -25.65
C ASP A 50 -23.85 5.62 -24.72
N VAL A 51 -23.66 5.79 -23.40
CA VAL A 51 -24.71 5.50 -22.40
C VAL A 51 -25.35 6.75 -21.80
N LEU A 52 -24.62 7.86 -21.61
CA LEU A 52 -25.17 9.08 -20.98
C LEU A 52 -24.50 10.36 -21.52
N PRO A 53 -25.18 11.18 -22.35
CA PRO A 53 -24.70 12.51 -22.73
C PRO A 53 -24.66 13.52 -21.57
N GLN A 54 -25.10 13.12 -20.38
CA GLN A 54 -25.07 13.91 -19.14
C GLN A 54 -23.81 13.69 -18.29
N PHE A 55 -22.87 12.85 -18.74
CA PHE A 55 -21.62 12.63 -18.01
C PHE A 55 -20.83 13.94 -17.95
N THR A 56 -20.84 14.60 -16.80
CA THR A 56 -20.28 15.93 -16.66
C THR A 56 -18.76 15.83 -16.47
N GLU A 57 -18.02 16.84 -16.95
CA GLU A 57 -16.58 16.99 -16.74
C GLU A 57 -16.14 16.82 -15.27
N THR A 58 -17.03 17.12 -14.32
CA THR A 58 -16.80 16.96 -12.89
C THR A 58 -16.79 15.50 -12.45
N ASP A 59 -17.66 14.67 -13.02
CA ASP A 59 -17.81 13.26 -12.65
C ASP A 59 -16.62 12.45 -13.18
N MET A 60 -16.16 12.79 -14.39
CA MET A 60 -14.93 12.24 -14.95
C MET A 60 -13.70 12.58 -14.08
N ALA A 61 -13.64 13.80 -13.55
CA ALA A 61 -12.55 14.20 -12.67
C ALA A 61 -12.57 13.48 -11.31
N ILE A 62 -13.76 13.19 -10.76
CA ILE A 62 -13.88 12.41 -9.51
C ILE A 62 -13.47 10.96 -9.77
N TRP A 63 -13.99 10.35 -10.84
CA TRP A 63 -13.65 8.98 -11.20
C TRP A 63 -12.16 8.80 -11.47
N PHE A 64 -11.55 9.72 -12.22
CA PHE A 64 -10.11 9.67 -12.52
C PHE A 64 -9.26 9.82 -11.24
N ARG A 65 -9.68 10.67 -10.29
CA ARG A 65 -9.00 10.75 -8.98
C ARG A 65 -9.04 9.40 -8.28
N GLU A 66 -10.21 8.82 -8.11
CA GLU A 66 -10.35 7.50 -7.47
C GLU A 66 -9.48 6.45 -8.16
N LEU A 67 -9.44 6.45 -9.49
CA LEU A 67 -8.59 5.54 -10.26
C LEU A 67 -7.09 5.75 -9.99
N VAL A 68 -6.60 7.00 -9.95
CA VAL A 68 -5.19 7.28 -9.64
C VAL A 68 -4.84 6.95 -8.19
N GLY A 69 -5.83 7.00 -7.28
CA GLY A 69 -5.70 6.63 -5.88
C GLY A 69 -5.99 5.17 -5.60
N ALA A 70 -6.93 4.94 -4.67
CA ALA A 70 -7.22 3.61 -4.13
C ALA A 70 -7.99 2.70 -5.11
N GLY A 71 -8.57 3.25 -6.17
CA GLY A 71 -9.35 2.51 -7.16
C GLY A 71 -8.50 1.58 -8.03
N ASN A 72 -7.19 1.86 -8.18
CA ASN A 72 -6.30 0.98 -8.95
C ASN A 72 -5.61 -0.05 -8.05
N GLY A 73 -6.31 -1.16 -7.80
CA GLY A 73 -5.78 -2.28 -7.02
C GLY A 73 -4.46 -2.85 -7.56
N MET A 74 -4.21 -2.75 -8.87
CA MET A 74 -2.97 -3.23 -9.50
C MET A 74 -1.74 -2.45 -9.02
N THR A 75 -1.87 -1.14 -8.81
CA THR A 75 -0.77 -0.31 -8.29
C THR A 75 -0.39 -0.74 -6.88
N GLY A 76 -1.38 -1.02 -6.02
CA GLY A 76 -1.15 -1.51 -4.66
C GLY A 76 -0.39 -2.84 -4.66
N THR A 77 -0.85 -3.83 -5.44
CA THR A 77 -0.23 -5.15 -5.51
C THR A 77 1.21 -5.09 -6.04
N VAL A 78 1.44 -4.30 -7.09
CA VAL A 78 2.79 -4.14 -7.67
C VAL A 78 3.72 -3.43 -6.70
N THR A 79 3.22 -2.45 -5.94
CA THR A 79 4.01 -1.74 -4.93
C THR A 79 4.49 -2.68 -3.83
N VAL A 80 3.61 -3.55 -3.31
CA VAL A 80 3.97 -4.56 -2.30
C VAL A 80 4.97 -5.57 -2.86
N PHE A 81 4.75 -6.04 -4.09
CA PHE A 81 5.66 -6.97 -4.75
C PHE A 81 7.06 -6.36 -4.95
N CYS A 82 7.14 -5.11 -5.43
CA CYS A 82 8.39 -4.39 -5.57
C CYS A 82 9.09 -4.19 -4.21
N ALA A 83 8.34 -3.86 -3.15
CA ALA A 83 8.89 -3.72 -1.81
C ALA A 83 9.56 -5.02 -1.31
N LEU A 84 8.92 -6.18 -1.57
CA LEU A 84 9.50 -7.49 -1.27
C LEU A 84 10.79 -7.73 -2.06
N VAL A 85 10.75 -7.60 -3.38
CA VAL A 85 11.90 -7.91 -4.25
C VAL A 85 13.08 -7.00 -3.92
N ILE A 86 12.86 -5.70 -3.76
CA ILE A 86 13.90 -4.73 -3.42
C ILE A 86 14.45 -5.00 -2.01
N GLY A 87 13.59 -5.29 -1.02
CA GLY A 87 14.00 -5.64 0.34
C GLY A 87 14.85 -6.91 0.39
N MET A 88 14.38 -7.98 -0.24
CA MET A 88 15.07 -9.27 -0.28
C MET A 88 16.40 -9.18 -1.02
N THR A 89 16.42 -8.61 -2.23
CA THR A 89 17.66 -8.44 -2.98
C THR A 89 18.61 -7.50 -2.23
N GLY A 90 18.08 -6.43 -1.61
CA GLY A 90 18.72 -5.50 -0.68
C GLY A 90 19.71 -6.16 0.26
N PHE A 91 19.16 -7.10 1.04
CA PHE A 91 19.81 -7.75 2.16
C PHE A 91 20.23 -9.19 1.90
N SER A 92 20.12 -9.66 0.64
CA SER A 92 20.47 -11.03 0.29
C SER A 92 21.92 -11.42 0.62
N TYR A 93 22.81 -10.43 0.65
CA TYR A 93 24.23 -10.59 1.02
C TYR A 93 24.46 -11.06 2.47
N LEU A 94 23.51 -10.83 3.37
CA LEU A 94 23.64 -11.20 4.80
C LEU A 94 23.63 -12.72 5.00
N HIS A 95 23.24 -13.48 3.97
CA HIS A 95 22.96 -14.90 4.05
C HIS A 95 23.96 -15.78 3.28
N SER A 96 25.00 -15.18 2.69
CA SER A 96 26.07 -15.89 1.99
C SER A 96 27.35 -15.76 2.80
N VAL A 97 27.84 -16.89 3.32
CA VAL A 97 29.04 -17.00 4.17
C VAL A 97 30.27 -16.39 3.48
N GLU A 98 30.39 -16.61 2.18
CA GLU A 98 31.46 -16.09 1.33
C GLU A 98 31.46 -14.56 1.22
N LYS A 99 30.27 -13.94 1.27
CA LYS A 99 30.14 -12.48 1.19
C LYS A 99 30.33 -11.81 2.54
N THR A 100 30.00 -12.48 3.65
CA THR A 100 30.23 -11.95 5.00
C THR A 100 31.72 -11.76 5.29
N ASP A 101 32.59 -12.68 4.89
CA ASP A 101 34.04 -12.57 5.13
C ASP A 101 34.67 -11.38 4.38
N PHE A 102 34.20 -11.10 3.15
CA PHE A 102 34.59 -9.90 2.43
C PHE A 102 34.11 -8.60 3.13
N TYR A 103 32.94 -8.62 3.76
CA TYR A 103 32.45 -7.47 4.52
C TYR A 103 33.21 -7.23 5.83
N TYR A 104 33.70 -8.29 6.47
CA TYR A 104 34.54 -8.18 7.67
C TYR A 104 35.96 -7.66 7.37
N ALA A 105 36.44 -7.83 6.13
CA ALA A 105 37.72 -7.29 5.68
C ALA A 105 37.70 -5.79 5.31
N LEU A 106 36.52 -5.17 5.17
CA LEU A 106 36.41 -3.75 4.79
C LEU A 106 36.52 -2.82 6.02
N PRO A 107 37.38 -1.78 5.99
CA PRO A 107 37.50 -0.81 7.08
C PRO A 107 36.35 0.22 7.07
N VAL A 108 35.09 -0.26 7.06
CA VAL A 108 33.89 0.58 7.02
C VAL A 108 32.96 0.19 8.15
N LYS A 109 32.47 1.17 8.92
CA LYS A 109 31.49 0.93 10.00
C LYS A 109 30.23 0.25 9.44
N ARG A 110 29.86 -0.90 10.00
CA ARG A 110 28.72 -1.74 9.58
C ARG A 110 27.40 -0.98 9.48
N SER A 111 27.17 -0.02 10.39
CA SER A 111 25.98 0.84 10.40
C SER A 111 25.88 1.72 9.15
N ARG A 112 26.97 2.37 8.74
CA ARG A 112 26.95 3.24 7.53
C ARG A 112 26.64 2.45 6.27
N PHE A 113 27.19 1.25 6.14
CA PHE A 113 26.98 0.42 4.96
C PHE A 113 25.52 -0.06 4.84
N MET A 114 24.91 -0.42 5.98
CA MET A 114 23.49 -0.78 6.06
C MET A 114 22.58 0.40 5.69
N THR A 115 22.83 1.59 6.24
CA THR A 115 22.04 2.79 5.94
C THR A 115 22.14 3.17 4.46
N VAL A 116 23.34 3.12 3.88
CA VAL A 116 23.56 3.42 2.46
C VAL A 116 22.77 2.48 1.55
N ARG A 117 22.75 1.18 1.84
CA ARG A 117 21.98 0.20 1.04
C ARG A 117 20.48 0.34 1.24
N TYR A 118 20.05 0.64 2.47
CA TYR A 118 18.65 0.90 2.76
C TYR A 118 18.13 2.10 1.93
N ILE A 119 18.87 3.21 1.91
CA ILE A 119 18.53 4.41 1.13
C ILE A 119 18.62 4.13 -0.38
N SER A 120 19.64 3.41 -0.83
CA SER A 120 19.80 2.99 -2.23
C SER A 120 18.58 2.21 -2.73
N GLY A 121 18.14 1.20 -1.98
CA GLY A 121 16.95 0.42 -2.32
C GLY A 121 15.67 1.26 -2.34
N ALA A 122 15.50 2.19 -1.40
CA ALA A 122 14.36 3.10 -1.42
C ALA A 122 14.34 3.98 -2.69
N LEU A 123 15.50 4.52 -3.09
CA LEU A 123 15.63 5.33 -4.31
C LEU A 123 15.39 4.52 -5.59
N MET A 124 15.74 3.24 -5.62
CA MET A 124 15.48 2.36 -6.76
C MET A 124 13.99 2.25 -7.10
N PHE A 125 13.08 2.45 -6.14
CA PHE A 125 11.63 2.50 -6.38
C PHE A 125 11.13 3.94 -6.57
N ILE A 126 11.56 4.88 -5.73
CA ILE A 126 11.04 6.25 -5.73
C ILE A 126 11.29 6.94 -7.07
N ILE A 127 12.49 6.79 -7.65
CA ILE A 127 12.85 7.42 -8.93
C ILE A 127 11.92 6.96 -10.06
N PRO A 128 11.81 5.64 -10.38
CA PRO A 128 10.91 5.20 -11.44
C PRO A 128 9.43 5.44 -11.14
N TYR A 129 9.03 5.44 -9.86
CA TYR A 129 7.66 5.78 -9.47
C TYR A 129 7.31 7.24 -9.81
N ILE A 130 8.18 8.20 -9.47
CA ILE A 130 7.96 9.62 -9.79
C ILE A 130 7.83 9.83 -11.31
N VAL A 131 8.69 9.19 -12.10
CA VAL A 131 8.66 9.29 -13.57
C VAL A 131 7.34 8.76 -14.13
N ASN A 132 6.91 7.58 -13.68
CA ASN A 132 5.65 6.98 -14.13
C ASN A 132 4.42 7.77 -13.65
N TYR A 133 4.47 8.31 -12.43
CA TYR A 133 3.40 9.17 -11.91
C TYR A 133 3.26 10.47 -12.71
N GLY A 134 4.39 11.04 -13.17
CA GLY A 134 4.38 12.18 -14.09
C GLY A 134 3.67 11.86 -15.41
N LEU A 135 3.84 10.65 -15.96
CA LEU A 135 3.12 10.20 -17.16
C LEU A 135 1.61 10.10 -16.91
N VAL A 136 1.19 9.62 -15.73
CA VAL A 136 -0.24 9.58 -15.35
C VAL A 136 -0.86 10.98 -15.33
N VAL A 137 -0.14 11.96 -14.78
CA VAL A 137 -0.60 13.36 -14.79
C VAL A 137 -0.74 13.86 -16.23
N LEU A 138 0.21 13.53 -17.12
CA LEU A 138 0.15 13.90 -18.53
C LEU A 138 -1.07 13.30 -19.26
N VAL A 139 -1.43 12.05 -18.94
CA VAL A 139 -2.65 11.41 -19.46
C VAL A 139 -3.90 12.21 -19.07
N GLY A 140 -4.02 12.62 -17.82
CA GLY A 140 -5.16 13.43 -17.40
C GLY A 140 -5.20 14.82 -18.08
N VAL A 141 -4.04 15.43 -18.38
CA VAL A 141 -3.96 16.70 -19.12
C VAL A 141 -4.43 16.52 -20.56
N ARG A 142 -4.01 15.43 -21.23
CA ARG A 142 -4.42 15.08 -22.59
C ARG A 142 -5.94 14.99 -22.72
N HIS A 143 -6.60 14.39 -21.73
CA HIS A 143 -8.07 14.23 -21.70
C HIS A 143 -8.81 15.46 -21.13
N LYS A 144 -8.13 16.62 -20.96
CA LYS A 144 -8.70 17.88 -20.44
C LYS A 144 -9.34 17.77 -19.05
N ILE A 145 -8.98 16.74 -18.28
CA ILE A 145 -9.46 16.56 -16.91
C ILE A 145 -8.91 17.71 -16.06
N ARG A 146 -9.76 18.35 -15.24
CA ARG A 146 -9.38 19.50 -14.39
C ARG A 146 -8.41 19.10 -13.26
N ILE A 147 -7.14 18.88 -13.61
CA ILE A 147 -6.08 18.47 -12.68
C ILE A 147 -5.62 19.64 -11.80
N ALA A 148 -5.60 20.86 -12.33
CA ALA A 148 -5.04 22.03 -11.63
C ALA A 148 -5.73 22.33 -10.28
N LYS A 149 -7.06 22.19 -10.21
CA LYS A 149 -7.82 22.36 -8.95
C LYS A 149 -7.62 21.20 -7.97
N ALA A 150 -7.00 20.11 -8.40
CA ALA A 150 -6.82 18.87 -7.67
C ALA A 150 -5.34 18.51 -7.42
N GLY A 151 -4.40 19.40 -7.77
CA GLY A 151 -2.96 19.13 -7.69
C GLY A 151 -2.51 18.67 -6.31
N LEU A 152 -3.06 19.28 -5.24
CA LEU A 152 -2.78 18.88 -3.86
C LEU A 152 -3.20 17.43 -3.56
N TRP A 153 -4.34 16.98 -4.12
CA TRP A 153 -4.81 15.62 -3.93
C TRP A 153 -3.88 14.62 -4.62
N TYR A 154 -3.46 14.90 -5.86
CA TYR A 154 -2.48 14.07 -6.57
C TYR A 154 -1.13 14.03 -5.85
N GLY A 155 -0.66 15.16 -5.31
CA GLY A 155 0.57 15.18 -4.49
C GLY A 155 0.42 14.33 -3.23
N ARG A 156 -0.73 14.39 -2.55
CA ARG A 156 -1.03 13.57 -1.38
C ARG A 156 -1.06 12.08 -1.73
N THR A 157 -1.72 11.70 -2.81
CA THR A 157 -1.80 10.30 -3.26
C THR A 157 -0.44 9.72 -3.61
N MET A 158 0.40 10.51 -4.28
CA MET A 158 1.79 10.14 -4.56
C MET A 158 2.58 9.88 -3.26
N LEU A 159 2.47 10.80 -2.29
CA LEU A 159 3.16 10.69 -1.01
C LEU A 159 2.67 9.50 -0.18
N VAL A 160 1.36 9.26 -0.14
CA VAL A 160 0.77 8.10 0.54
C VAL A 160 1.27 6.80 -0.07
N THR A 161 1.38 6.71 -1.38
CA THR A 161 1.91 5.51 -2.06
C THR A 161 3.39 5.28 -1.76
N ILE A 162 4.19 6.35 -1.70
CA ILE A 162 5.61 6.26 -1.30
C ILE A 162 5.73 5.81 0.16
N LEU A 163 4.92 6.35 1.06
CA LEU A 163 4.88 5.93 2.47
C LEU A 163 4.46 4.47 2.60
N PHE A 164 3.46 4.06 1.82
CA PHE A 164 2.99 2.68 1.75
C PHE A 164 4.13 1.75 1.31
N PHE A 165 4.83 2.07 0.22
CA PHE A 165 6.03 1.35 -0.20
C PHE A 165 7.08 1.26 0.92
N LEU A 166 7.39 2.39 1.57
CA LEU A 166 8.43 2.46 2.60
C LEU A 166 8.07 1.59 3.82
N LEU A 167 6.80 1.51 4.17
CA LEU A 167 6.30 0.66 5.25
C LEU A 167 6.50 -0.83 4.93
N PHE A 168 6.08 -1.29 3.75
CA PHE A 168 6.27 -2.69 3.36
C PHE A 168 7.75 -3.05 3.14
N TYR A 169 8.54 -2.09 2.64
CA TYR A 169 9.97 -2.23 2.48
C TYR A 169 10.68 -2.38 3.82
N THR A 170 10.38 -1.53 4.82
CA THR A 170 10.96 -1.64 6.17
C THR A 170 10.58 -2.95 6.85
N LEU A 171 9.33 -3.40 6.72
CA LEU A 171 8.88 -4.69 7.24
C LEU A 171 9.65 -5.86 6.60
N THR A 172 9.87 -5.82 5.28
CA THR A 172 10.67 -6.83 4.58
C THR A 172 12.11 -6.83 5.09
N VAL A 173 12.71 -5.65 5.20
CA VAL A 173 14.09 -5.50 5.70
C VAL A 173 14.21 -6.02 7.14
N LEU A 174 13.24 -5.71 8.01
CA LEU A 174 13.17 -6.22 9.38
C LEU A 174 13.06 -7.75 9.41
N ALA A 175 12.22 -8.34 8.55
CA ALA A 175 12.06 -9.77 8.43
C ALA A 175 13.37 -10.49 8.02
N MET A 176 14.14 -9.88 7.13
CA MET A 176 15.43 -10.40 6.68
C MET A 176 16.48 -10.35 7.80
N PHE A 177 16.43 -9.35 8.67
CA PHE A 177 17.32 -9.28 9.84
C PHE A 177 17.00 -10.34 10.91
N LEU A 178 15.72 -10.64 11.13
CA LEU A 178 15.29 -11.56 12.18
C LEU A 178 15.61 -13.04 11.88
N THR A 179 15.60 -13.43 10.62
CA THR A 179 15.55 -14.85 10.23
C THR A 179 16.91 -15.46 9.90
N GLY A 180 17.92 -14.67 9.56
CA GLY A 180 19.26 -15.18 9.23
C GLY A 180 19.34 -16.11 8.01
N LYS A 181 18.21 -16.42 7.34
CA LYS A 181 18.09 -17.20 6.10
C LYS A 181 17.13 -16.50 5.11
N LEU A 182 17.51 -16.44 3.83
CA LEU A 182 16.74 -15.78 2.75
C LEU A 182 15.28 -16.24 2.69
N LEU A 183 15.06 -17.55 2.60
CA LEU A 183 13.73 -18.14 2.43
C LEU A 183 12.84 -17.90 3.65
N ALA A 184 13.41 -18.04 4.85
CA ALA A 184 12.68 -17.78 6.09
C ALA A 184 12.28 -16.30 6.20
N GLY A 185 13.16 -15.38 5.80
CA GLY A 185 12.88 -13.94 5.77
C GLY A 185 11.75 -13.56 4.81
N ALA A 186 11.71 -14.19 3.63
CA ALA A 186 10.63 -14.00 2.66
C ALA A 186 9.28 -14.46 3.23
N VAL A 187 9.23 -15.66 3.83
CA VAL A 187 8.01 -16.19 4.46
C VAL A 187 7.54 -15.30 5.61
N LEU A 188 8.46 -14.82 6.45
CA LEU A 188 8.15 -13.95 7.58
C LEU A 188 7.64 -12.57 7.12
N ALA A 189 8.18 -12.01 6.03
CA ALA A 189 7.68 -10.77 5.44
C ALA A 189 6.23 -10.92 4.94
N VAL A 190 5.93 -12.01 4.24
CA VAL A 190 4.55 -12.33 3.82
C VAL A 190 3.63 -12.50 5.04
N GLY A 191 4.13 -13.13 6.11
CA GLY A 191 3.45 -13.23 7.39
C GLY A 191 3.07 -11.86 7.97
N PHE A 192 4.02 -10.92 8.04
CA PHE A 192 3.74 -9.56 8.50
C PHE A 192 2.70 -8.83 7.66
N PHE A 193 2.70 -9.04 6.34
CA PHE A 193 1.72 -8.41 5.46
C PHE A 193 0.33 -8.96 5.68
N SER A 194 0.23 -10.28 5.88
CA SER A 194 -1.05 -10.96 6.13
C SER A 194 -1.68 -10.54 7.46
N TYR A 195 -0.88 -10.17 8.46
CA TYR A 195 -1.38 -9.80 9.79
C TYR A 195 -2.40 -8.64 9.73
N GLY A 196 -2.09 -7.57 8.99
CA GLY A 196 -3.00 -6.43 8.86
C GLY A 196 -4.32 -6.79 8.15
N MET A 197 -4.25 -7.64 7.13
CA MET A 197 -5.42 -8.10 6.38
C MET A 197 -6.29 -9.03 7.22
N LEU A 198 -5.69 -9.95 7.98
CA LEU A 198 -6.39 -10.87 8.88
C LEU A 198 -7.13 -10.11 9.98
N VAL A 199 -6.48 -9.15 10.65
CA VAL A 199 -7.12 -8.33 11.68
C VAL A 199 -8.30 -7.55 11.11
N SER A 200 -8.13 -6.93 9.94
CA SER A 200 -9.20 -6.17 9.28
C SER A 200 -10.38 -7.08 8.90
N PHE A 201 -10.09 -8.27 8.38
CA PHE A 201 -11.10 -9.27 8.04
C PHE A 201 -11.86 -9.74 9.29
N VAL A 202 -11.17 -10.04 10.39
CA VAL A 202 -11.82 -10.42 11.66
C VAL A 202 -12.72 -9.30 12.17
N ILE A 203 -12.26 -8.05 12.15
CA ILE A 203 -13.08 -6.89 12.57
C ILE A 203 -14.32 -6.74 11.69
N GLN A 204 -14.18 -6.82 10.35
CA GLN A 204 -15.32 -6.74 9.44
C GLN A 204 -16.34 -7.85 9.72
N GLN A 205 -15.88 -9.09 9.92
CA GLN A 205 -16.76 -10.21 10.23
C GLN A 205 -17.42 -10.08 11.60
N LEU A 206 -16.70 -9.53 12.60
CA LEU A 206 -17.27 -9.20 13.91
C LEU A 206 -18.36 -8.13 13.78
N CYS A 207 -18.12 -7.06 13.02
CA CYS A 207 -19.12 -6.02 12.77
C CYS A 207 -20.37 -6.60 12.10
N ILE A 208 -20.21 -7.38 11.01
CA ILE A 208 -21.34 -8.00 10.30
C ILE A 208 -22.14 -8.92 11.24
N LYS A 209 -21.46 -9.77 12.02
CA LYS A 209 -22.13 -10.65 12.99
C LYS A 209 -22.80 -9.85 14.12
N TYR A 210 -22.20 -8.77 14.59
CA TYR A 210 -22.79 -7.88 15.59
C TYR A 210 -24.10 -7.28 15.09
N PHE A 211 -24.11 -6.71 13.88
CA PHE A 211 -25.34 -6.17 13.27
C PHE A 211 -26.40 -7.26 13.04
N ALA A 212 -26.00 -8.43 12.54
CA ALA A 212 -26.89 -9.57 12.34
C ALA A 212 -27.49 -10.11 13.65
N THR A 213 -26.85 -9.88 14.80
CA THR A 213 -27.32 -10.34 16.12
C THR A 213 -28.14 -9.25 16.84
N PHE A 214 -27.89 -7.96 16.56
CA PHE A 214 -28.57 -6.83 17.21
C PHE A 214 -29.92 -6.47 16.56
N LEU A 215 -30.05 -6.64 15.24
CA LEU A 215 -31.26 -6.27 14.46
C LEU A 215 -32.46 -7.25 14.48
N PRO A 216 -32.33 -8.57 14.70
CA PRO A 216 -33.51 -9.43 14.73
C PRO A 216 -34.32 -9.22 16.02
N LEU A 217 -35.54 -8.71 15.85
CA LEU A 217 -36.57 -8.61 16.88
C LEU A 217 -37.16 -9.98 17.27
N GLU A 218 -36.97 -11.03 16.46
CA GLU A 218 -37.41 -12.40 16.76
C GLU A 218 -36.40 -13.46 16.25
N GLY A 219 -36.27 -14.57 16.99
CA GLY A 219 -35.44 -15.73 16.65
C GLY A 219 -34.17 -15.92 17.50
N ILE A 220 -33.39 -16.98 17.20
CA ILE A 220 -32.24 -17.48 17.98
C ILE A 220 -31.13 -16.41 18.18
N GLY A 221 -31.04 -15.42 17.28
CA GLY A 221 -30.14 -14.26 17.42
C GLY A 221 -30.43 -13.37 18.63
N ALA A 222 -31.65 -13.40 19.17
CA ALA A 222 -32.03 -12.65 20.36
C ALA A 222 -31.37 -13.18 21.66
N ILE A 223 -30.97 -14.45 21.68
CA ILE A 223 -30.42 -15.13 22.88
C ILE A 223 -28.91 -14.91 22.99
N LEU A 224 -28.22 -14.74 21.86
CA LEU A 224 -26.77 -14.61 21.77
C LEU A 224 -26.26 -13.15 21.89
N SER A 225 -27.17 -12.17 22.00
CA SER A 225 -26.81 -10.78 22.22
C SER A 225 -26.43 -10.56 23.71
N PRO A 226 -25.17 -10.23 24.04
CA PRO A 226 -24.75 -10.00 25.43
C PRO A 226 -25.50 -8.82 26.07
N VAL A 227 -25.98 -7.87 25.27
CA VAL A 227 -26.77 -6.72 25.73
C VAL A 227 -28.20 -7.13 26.12
N LYS A 228 -28.85 -8.04 25.38
CA LYS A 228 -30.16 -8.58 25.78
C LYS A 228 -30.06 -9.48 27.00
N LEU A 229 -28.96 -10.21 27.20
CA LEU A 229 -28.73 -10.99 28.43
C LEU A 229 -28.61 -10.09 29.67
N ILE A 230 -27.96 -8.92 29.53
CA ILE A 230 -27.87 -7.88 30.57
C ILE A 230 -29.25 -7.22 30.79
N CYS A 231 -30.00 -6.95 29.72
CA CYS A 231 -31.34 -6.36 29.78
C CYS A 231 -32.38 -7.34 30.38
N TRP A 232 -32.24 -8.63 30.11
CA TRP A 232 -33.08 -9.70 30.67
C TRP A 232 -32.78 -9.98 32.15
N LYS A 233 -31.49 -9.90 32.56
CA LYS A 233 -31.08 -10.03 33.96
C LYS A 233 -31.30 -8.77 34.81
N GLY A 234 -31.62 -7.61 34.23
CA GLY A 234 -31.59 -6.33 34.94
C GLY A 234 -32.71 -5.37 34.55
N LYS A 235 -33.80 -5.40 35.34
CA LYS A 235 -34.77 -4.30 35.55
C LYS A 235 -35.46 -3.73 34.29
N TRP A 236 -36.62 -4.30 33.99
CA TRP A 236 -37.65 -3.86 33.02
C TRP A 236 -38.26 -2.45 33.23
N GLN A 237 -37.68 -1.59 34.06
CA GLN A 237 -38.30 -0.31 34.42
C GLN A 237 -37.83 0.88 33.56
N ALA A 238 -36.68 0.80 32.89
CA ALA A 238 -36.13 1.95 32.14
C ALA A 238 -36.48 1.96 30.64
N VAL A 239 -36.80 0.81 30.03
CA VAL A 239 -37.06 0.74 28.57
C VAL A 239 -38.51 1.11 28.21
N LYS A 240 -39.44 1.01 29.16
CA LYS A 240 -40.84 1.43 28.95
C LYS A 240 -40.97 2.94 28.67
N THR A 241 -39.99 3.73 29.10
CA THR A 241 -40.01 5.20 28.96
C THR A 241 -39.57 5.69 27.58
N TYR A 242 -38.84 4.88 26.80
CA TYR A 242 -38.32 5.28 25.48
C TYR A 242 -39.16 4.79 24.30
N LEU A 243 -40.09 3.84 24.52
CA LEU A 243 -40.95 3.26 23.47
C LEU A 243 -42.40 3.78 23.51
N MET A 244 -42.78 4.59 24.50
CA MET A 244 -44.05 5.29 24.49
C MET A 244 -43.87 6.70 23.91
N LEU A 245 -43.76 6.76 22.59
CA LEU A 245 -44.15 7.95 21.84
C LEU A 245 -45.66 8.13 22.02
N PRO A 246 -46.16 9.21 22.64
CA PRO A 246 -47.56 9.56 22.53
C PRO A 246 -47.80 10.00 21.08
N GLY A 247 -48.90 9.54 20.50
CA GLY A 247 -49.21 9.75 19.10
C GLY A 247 -49.14 11.22 18.68
N ILE A 248 -48.56 11.43 17.50
CA ILE A 248 -49.02 12.21 16.35
C ILE A 248 -48.31 11.61 15.12
#